data_AF-A0A7I7UF95-F1
#
_entry.id   AF-A0A7I7UF95-F1
#
_cell.length_a   1.000
_cell.length_b   1.000
_cell.length_c   1.000
_cell.angle_alpha   90.00
_cell.angle_beta   90.00
_cell.angle_gamma   90.00
#
_symmetry.space_group_name_H-M   'P 1'
#
loop_
_entity.id
_entity.type
_entity.pdbx_description
1 polymer ?
#
loop_
_entity_poly.entity_id
_entity_poly.type
_entity_poly.pdbx_seq_one_letter_code
_entity_poly.pdbx_strand_id
1 'polypeptide(L)'
;MQLSVILFDGFTALDVVGGYEVLSRVPDIQVEFVAEEPDLISADTRRLGLAAYRSLNDLETTDILYVPGGPGVERLLADDRFLDRLAALHATTTWTVGICNGVGLLGAAGLVEGRRVATNWGWYDRIGAYGAIPTGARYEIDDKLVTGAGVSASIDTALVLTKALAGEEVMRLVQLGIEYYPDPPSPDTTIREVGSDARELVLAYEDAVAIPLLTEPPAWHTYLEVRALGVGRTG
;
A
#
# COMPACT_ATOMS: atom_id res chain seq x y z
N MET A 1 4.39 6.97 20.04
CA MET A 1 3.21 6.67 19.21
C MET A 1 3.40 5.31 18.58
N GLN A 2 2.41 4.43 18.70
CA GLN A 2 2.41 3.13 18.05
C GLN A 2 1.91 3.26 16.60
N LEU A 3 2.72 2.78 15.66
CA LEU A 3 2.35 2.61 14.25
C LEU A 3 2.15 1.13 13.99
N SER A 4 0.92 0.71 13.72
CA SER A 4 0.58 -0.68 13.40
C SER A 4 0.35 -0.80 11.90
N VAL A 5 1.27 -1.48 11.21
CA VAL A 5 1.22 -1.71 9.77
C VAL A 5 0.58 -3.06 9.49
N ILE A 6 -0.58 -3.02 8.82
CA ILE A 6 -1.34 -4.22 8.51
C ILE A 6 -0.66 -4.97 7.35
N LEU A 7 -0.35 -6.24 7.59
CA LEU A 7 0.11 -7.19 6.59
C LEU A 7 -0.99 -8.21 6.31
N PHE A 8 -1.18 -8.55 5.05
CA PHE A 8 -2.08 -9.59 4.59
C PHE A 8 -1.47 -10.30 3.38
N ASP A 9 -1.78 -11.58 3.19
CA ASP A 9 -1.25 -12.32 2.03
C ASP A 9 -1.58 -11.59 0.71
N GLY A 10 -0.54 -11.34 -0.09
CA GLY A 10 -0.68 -10.59 -1.33
C GLY A 10 -0.68 -9.07 -1.18
N PHE A 11 -0.12 -8.53 -0.10
CA PHE A 11 0.17 -7.10 0.00
C PHE A 11 1.25 -6.69 -1.03
N THR A 12 1.18 -5.46 -1.55
CA THR A 12 2.26 -4.92 -2.39
C THR A 12 3.41 -4.44 -1.52
N ALA A 13 4.61 -4.98 -1.76
CA ALA A 13 5.75 -4.75 -0.87
C ALA A 13 6.07 -3.26 -0.68
N LEU A 14 6.08 -2.48 -1.76
CA LEU A 14 6.45 -1.06 -1.72
C LEU A 14 5.39 -0.17 -1.08
N ASP A 15 4.11 -0.58 -1.06
CA ASP A 15 3.08 0.09 -0.27
C ASP A 15 3.44 0.06 1.22
N VAL A 16 3.99 -1.07 1.70
CA VAL A 16 4.42 -1.23 3.08
C VAL A 16 5.77 -0.58 3.32
N VAL A 17 6.81 -1.04 2.61
CA VAL A 17 8.19 -0.69 2.98
C VAL A 17 8.53 0.77 2.69
N GLY A 18 7.89 1.41 1.71
CA GLY A 18 8.12 2.82 1.41
C GLY A 18 7.65 3.74 2.53
N GLY A 19 6.43 3.54 3.04
CA GLY A 19 5.92 4.30 4.18
C GLY A 19 6.64 3.95 5.49
N TYR A 20 6.92 2.66 5.71
CA TYR A 20 7.71 2.18 6.84
C TYR A 20 9.08 2.86 6.91
N GLU A 21 9.79 2.96 5.78
CA GLU A 21 11.14 3.53 5.74
C GLU A 21 11.16 4.99 6.22
N VAL A 22 10.12 5.76 5.87
CA VAL A 22 9.99 7.15 6.33
C VAL A 22 9.52 7.22 7.78
N LEU A 23 8.41 6.54 8.13
CA LEU A 23 7.77 6.69 9.44
C LEU A 23 8.61 6.08 10.59
N SER A 24 9.40 5.05 10.33
CA SER A 24 10.30 4.45 11.32
C SER A 24 11.43 5.38 11.79
N ARG A 25 11.67 6.48 11.06
CA ARG A 25 12.70 7.49 11.37
C ARG A 25 12.14 8.72 12.11
N VAL A 26 10.83 8.80 12.29
CA VAL A 26 10.19 9.89 13.02
C VAL A 26 10.40 9.65 14.53
N PRO A 27 10.86 10.65 15.30
CA PRO A 27 11.03 10.51 16.74
C PRO A 27 9.76 9.99 17.42
N ASP A 28 9.94 9.13 18.41
CA ASP A 28 8.88 8.53 19.23
C ASP A 28 7.87 7.65 18.48
N ILE A 29 8.05 7.34 17.19
CA ILE A 29 7.27 6.31 16.50
C ILE A 29 7.88 4.92 16.77
N GLN A 30 7.04 4.00 17.23
CA GLN A 30 7.34 2.58 17.33
C GLN A 30 6.54 1.83 16.28
N VAL A 31 7.22 1.15 15.36
CA VAL A 31 6.55 0.38 14.30
C VAL A 31 6.37 -1.06 14.72
N GLU A 32 5.20 -1.62 14.43
CA GLU A 32 4.96 -3.06 14.45
C GLU A 32 4.24 -3.52 13.17
N PHE A 33 4.54 -4.75 12.75
CA PHE A 33 3.80 -5.42 11.69
C PHE A 33 2.74 -6.34 12.31
N VAL A 34 1.51 -6.19 11.85
CA VAL A 34 0.33 -6.88 12.38
C VAL A 34 -0.35 -7.63 11.25
N ALA A 35 -0.66 -8.90 11.46
CA ALA A 35 -1.40 -9.73 10.51
C ALA A 35 -2.57 -10.42 11.21
N GLU A 36 -3.43 -11.13 10.48
CA GLU A 36 -4.52 -11.91 11.08
C GLU A 36 -4.01 -12.81 12.22
N GLU A 37 -2.90 -13.53 11.96
CA GLU A 37 -2.14 -14.29 12.94
C GLU A 37 -0.63 -14.00 12.77
N PRO A 38 0.20 -14.16 13.82
CA PRO A 38 1.65 -13.99 13.71
C PRO A 38 2.26 -15.02 12.74
N ASP A 39 2.85 -14.54 11.65
CA ASP A 39 3.46 -15.39 10.61
C ASP A 39 4.40 -14.57 9.70
N LEU A 40 5.10 -15.25 8.79
CA LEU A 40 5.75 -14.67 7.62
C LEU A 40 4.72 -14.45 6.51
N ILE A 41 4.29 -13.21 6.31
CA ILE A 41 3.28 -12.86 5.32
C ILE A 41 3.94 -12.61 3.96
N SER A 42 3.43 -13.27 2.93
CA SER A 42 3.97 -13.15 1.57
C SER A 42 3.42 -11.91 0.86
N ALA A 43 4.31 -11.17 0.20
CA ALA A 43 3.95 -10.09 -0.71
C ALA A 43 3.38 -10.64 -2.04
N ASP A 44 2.75 -9.77 -2.82
CA ASP A 44 2.13 -10.04 -4.13
C ASP A 44 3.00 -10.84 -5.12
N THR A 45 4.31 -10.61 -5.14
CA THR A 45 5.24 -11.35 -6.02
C THR A 45 5.59 -12.75 -5.52
N ARG A 46 5.23 -13.10 -4.28
CA ARG A 46 5.57 -14.37 -3.60
C ARG A 46 7.07 -14.67 -3.49
N ARG A 47 7.92 -13.65 -3.65
CA ARG A 47 9.39 -13.75 -3.54
C ARG A 47 9.93 -12.99 -2.33
N LEU A 48 9.13 -12.11 -1.77
CA LEU A 48 9.40 -11.35 -0.57
C LEU A 48 8.28 -11.63 0.44
N GLY A 49 8.65 -11.67 1.71
CA GLY A 49 7.69 -11.70 2.81
C GLY A 49 8.20 -10.86 3.97
N LEU A 50 7.27 -10.43 4.82
CA LEU A 50 7.55 -9.68 6.05
C LEU A 50 6.93 -10.41 7.24
N ALA A 51 7.69 -10.52 8.33
CA ALA A 51 7.20 -11.15 9.54
C ALA A 51 6.28 -10.21 10.31
N ALA A 52 5.06 -10.66 10.60
CA ALA A 52 4.18 -10.06 11.58
C ALA A 52 4.31 -10.83 12.89
N TYR A 53 4.58 -10.12 13.99
CA TYR A 53 4.72 -10.74 15.31
C TYR A 53 3.50 -10.56 16.20
N ARG A 54 2.51 -9.78 15.76
CA ARG A 54 1.28 -9.49 16.48
C ARG A 54 0.07 -9.91 15.64
N SER A 55 -0.90 -10.56 16.30
CA SER A 55 -2.23 -10.81 15.73
C SER A 55 -3.06 -9.52 15.72
N LEU A 56 -3.83 -9.32 14.66
CA LEU A 56 -4.82 -8.28 14.53
C LEU A 56 -5.92 -8.41 15.58
N ASN A 57 -6.23 -9.63 16.00
CA ASN A 57 -7.20 -9.90 17.06
C ASN A 57 -6.72 -9.42 18.44
N ASP A 58 -5.40 -9.35 18.66
CA ASP A 58 -4.78 -8.89 19.90
C ASP A 58 -4.47 -7.38 19.90
N LEU A 59 -4.64 -6.69 18.77
CA LEU A 59 -4.39 -5.25 18.65
C LEU A 59 -5.62 -4.43 19.07
N GLU A 60 -5.72 -4.04 20.34
CA GLU A 60 -6.89 -3.28 20.83
C GLU A 60 -6.90 -1.80 20.40
N THR A 61 -5.72 -1.17 20.32
CA THR A 61 -5.56 0.25 20.00
C THR A 61 -4.29 0.48 19.21
N THR A 62 -4.25 1.54 18.40
CA THR A 62 -3.01 2.04 17.78
C THR A 62 -3.10 3.54 17.55
N ASP A 63 -1.98 4.26 17.59
CA ASP A 63 -2.00 5.70 17.31
C ASP A 63 -2.10 5.96 15.81
N ILE A 64 -1.44 5.11 15.01
CA ILE A 64 -1.42 5.18 13.56
C ILE A 64 -1.73 3.79 12.99
N LEU A 65 -2.88 3.66 12.35
CA LEU A 65 -3.26 2.47 11.58
C LEU A 65 -2.76 2.64 10.14
N TYR A 66 -1.99 1.70 9.61
CA TYR A 66 -1.46 1.78 8.25
C TYR A 66 -1.93 0.58 7.41
N VAL A 67 -2.71 0.85 6.36
CA VAL A 67 -3.33 -0.15 5.50
C VAL A 67 -2.75 -0.06 4.07
N PRO A 68 -1.89 -1.01 3.67
CA PRO A 68 -1.31 -1.05 2.33
C PRO A 68 -2.32 -1.61 1.32
N GLY A 69 -1.99 -1.48 0.03
CA GLY A 69 -2.68 -2.17 -1.06
C GLY A 69 -2.04 -3.50 -1.44
N GLY A 70 -2.49 -3.99 -2.59
CA GLY A 70 -2.07 -5.25 -3.21
C GLY A 70 -3.27 -6.08 -3.69
N PRO A 71 -3.02 -7.13 -4.50
CA PRO A 71 -4.07 -8.03 -4.98
C PRO A 71 -4.80 -8.78 -3.84
N GLY A 72 -4.19 -8.93 -2.66
CA GLY A 72 -4.83 -9.51 -1.48
C GLY A 72 -6.07 -8.75 -0.98
N VAL A 73 -6.22 -7.48 -1.38
CA VAL A 73 -7.39 -6.63 -1.07
C VAL A 73 -8.70 -7.29 -1.52
N GLU A 74 -8.72 -7.94 -2.70
CA GLU A 74 -9.94 -8.54 -3.26
C GLU A 74 -10.56 -9.58 -2.32
N ARG A 75 -9.71 -10.39 -1.66
CA ARG A 75 -10.18 -11.38 -0.67
C ARG A 75 -10.73 -10.69 0.58
N LEU A 76 -10.03 -9.67 1.07
CA LEU A 76 -10.36 -8.98 2.31
C LEU A 76 -11.61 -8.09 2.21
N LEU A 77 -11.98 -7.66 1.01
CA LEU A 77 -13.26 -6.96 0.78
C LEU A 77 -14.49 -7.79 1.14
N ALA A 78 -14.37 -9.12 1.15
CA ALA A 78 -15.45 -10.03 1.52
C ALA A 78 -15.33 -10.56 2.97
N ASP A 79 -14.37 -10.04 3.75
CA ASP A 79 -14.11 -10.47 5.12
C ASP A 79 -14.65 -9.44 6.12
N ASP A 80 -15.93 -9.58 6.49
CA ASP A 80 -16.60 -8.68 7.42
C ASP A 80 -15.85 -8.57 8.77
N ARG A 81 -15.22 -9.67 9.24
CA ARG A 81 -14.48 -9.66 10.51
C ARG A 81 -13.24 -8.76 10.42
N PHE A 82 -12.53 -8.82 9.30
CA PHE A 82 -11.40 -7.95 9.05
C PHE A 82 -11.83 -6.49 8.93
N LEU A 83 -12.90 -6.21 8.18
CA LEU A 83 -13.43 -4.85 7.99
C LEU A 83 -13.94 -4.23 9.30
N ASP A 84 -14.68 -4.99 10.10
CA ASP A 84 -15.13 -4.57 11.44
C ASP A 84 -13.93 -4.24 12.34
N ARG A 85 -12.86 -5.02 12.23
CA ARG A 85 -11.64 -4.79 13.02
C ARG A 85 -10.91 -3.53 12.58
N LEU A 86 -10.83 -3.24 11.27
CA LEU A 86 -10.30 -1.96 10.78
C LEU A 86 -11.13 -0.78 11.30
N ALA A 87 -12.46 -0.87 11.26
CA ALA A 87 -13.33 0.18 11.77
C ALA A 87 -13.16 0.40 13.28
N ALA A 88 -13.05 -0.68 14.06
CA ALA A 88 -12.81 -0.60 15.50
C ALA A 88 -11.46 0.05 15.82
N LEU A 89 -10.39 -0.31 15.09
CA LEU A 89 -9.07 0.29 15.27
C LEU A 89 -9.05 1.76 14.88
N HIS A 90 -9.63 2.10 13.73
CA HIS A 90 -9.75 3.48 13.26
C HIS A 90 -10.37 4.40 14.32
N ALA A 91 -11.37 3.94 15.07
CA ALA A 91 -11.99 4.71 16.14
C ALA A 91 -10.99 5.13 17.24
N THR A 92 -9.92 4.35 17.45
CA THR A 92 -8.88 4.60 18.46
C THR A 92 -7.72 5.45 17.94
N THR A 93 -7.56 5.58 16.62
CA THR A 93 -6.36 6.18 16.03
C THR A 93 -6.35 7.70 16.08
N THR A 94 -5.15 8.27 16.21
CA THR A 94 -4.88 9.67 15.85
C THR A 94 -4.80 9.84 14.34
N TRP A 95 -4.26 8.86 13.62
CA TRP A 95 -4.17 8.85 12.16
C TRP A 95 -4.49 7.47 11.58
N THR A 96 -5.12 7.45 10.41
CA THR A 96 -5.27 6.25 9.60
C THR A 96 -4.72 6.51 8.21
N VAL A 97 -3.81 5.64 7.78
CA VAL A 97 -3.13 5.70 6.50
C VAL A 97 -3.67 4.62 5.57
N GLY A 98 -4.04 4.98 4.35
CA GLY A 98 -4.40 4.04 3.29
C GLY A 98 -3.59 4.30 2.03
N ILE A 99 -2.96 3.27 1.47
CA ILE A 99 -2.15 3.40 0.25
C ILE A 99 -2.76 2.58 -0.88
N CYS A 100 -2.63 3.07 -2.12
CA CYS A 100 -3.03 2.35 -3.32
C CYS A 100 -4.50 1.89 -3.21
N ASN A 101 -4.80 0.65 -3.55
CA ASN A 101 -6.12 0.04 -3.37
C ASN A 101 -6.42 -0.41 -1.93
N GLY A 102 -5.49 -0.29 -0.98
CA GLY A 102 -5.76 -0.47 0.46
C GLY A 102 -6.78 0.52 1.00
N VAL A 103 -6.91 1.68 0.37
CA VAL A 103 -7.99 2.66 0.62
C VAL A 103 -9.37 2.04 0.36
N GLY A 104 -9.47 1.05 -0.54
CA GLY A 104 -10.70 0.28 -0.78
C GLY A 104 -11.16 -0.51 0.44
N LEU A 105 -10.22 -1.01 1.27
CA LEU A 105 -10.55 -1.67 2.54
C LEU A 105 -11.10 -0.68 3.56
N LEU A 106 -10.54 0.53 3.62
CA LEU A 106 -11.10 1.62 4.43
C LEU A 106 -12.50 2.02 3.93
N GLY A 107 -12.72 1.98 2.62
CA GLY A 107 -14.03 2.22 2.01
C GLY A 107 -15.07 1.18 2.37
N ALA A 108 -14.73 -0.10 2.23
CA ALA A 108 -15.61 -1.20 2.63
C ALA A 108 -15.90 -1.22 4.14
N ALA A 109 -14.95 -0.75 4.96
CA ALA A 109 -15.16 -0.54 6.40
C ALA A 109 -15.97 0.73 6.76
N GLY A 110 -16.47 1.48 5.76
CA GLY A 110 -17.32 2.65 5.96
C GLY A 110 -16.58 3.92 6.41
N LEU A 111 -15.26 3.99 6.21
CA LEU A 111 -14.41 5.04 6.81
C LEU A 111 -14.21 6.26 5.90
N VAL A 112 -14.62 6.19 4.64
CA VAL A 112 -14.28 7.18 3.60
C VAL A 112 -15.48 7.99 3.07
N GLU A 113 -16.69 7.72 3.56
CA GLU A 113 -17.92 8.37 3.07
C GLU A 113 -17.82 9.90 3.19
N GLY A 114 -17.99 10.60 2.06
CA GLY A 114 -17.89 12.05 1.96
C GLY A 114 -16.46 12.62 2.07
N ARG A 115 -15.43 11.76 2.18
CA ARG A 115 -14.03 12.17 2.36
C ARG A 115 -13.30 12.30 1.03
N ARG A 116 -12.37 13.25 0.96
CA ARG A 116 -11.40 13.33 -0.14
C ARG A 116 -10.32 12.29 0.04
N VAL A 117 -10.04 11.50 -1.00
CA VAL A 117 -9.03 10.44 -0.94
C VAL A 117 -8.14 10.41 -2.18
N ALA A 118 -6.87 10.09 -1.98
CA ALA A 118 -5.99 9.55 -3.02
C ALA A 118 -6.07 8.02 -2.98
N THR A 119 -5.99 7.35 -4.13
CA THR A 119 -5.95 5.89 -4.23
C THR A 119 -5.33 5.48 -5.57
N ASN A 120 -5.16 4.19 -5.82
CA ASN A 120 -4.77 3.69 -7.14
C ASN A 120 -5.79 4.16 -8.20
N TRP A 121 -5.29 4.59 -9.36
CA TRP A 121 -6.11 5.14 -10.43
C TRP A 121 -7.14 4.15 -10.98
N GLY A 122 -6.86 2.84 -10.96
CA GLY A 122 -7.80 1.78 -11.33
C GLY A 122 -8.94 1.58 -10.32
N TRP A 123 -8.87 2.23 -9.15
CA TRP A 123 -9.85 2.09 -8.06
C TRP A 123 -10.78 3.29 -7.88
N TYR A 124 -10.72 4.31 -8.74
CA TYR A 124 -11.56 5.51 -8.59
C TYR A 124 -13.07 5.23 -8.62
N ASP A 125 -13.54 4.37 -9.53
CA ASP A 125 -14.97 4.04 -9.59
C ASP A 125 -15.41 3.26 -8.35
N ARG A 126 -14.60 2.30 -7.92
CA ARG A 126 -14.89 1.47 -6.74
C ARG A 126 -14.89 2.29 -5.46
N ILE A 127 -13.92 3.18 -5.27
CA ILE A 127 -13.88 4.02 -4.07
C ILE A 127 -15.03 5.04 -4.06
N GLY A 128 -15.44 5.54 -5.22
CA GLY A 128 -16.62 6.40 -5.37
C GLY A 128 -17.93 5.70 -4.99
N ALA A 129 -18.03 4.38 -5.21
CA ALA A 129 -19.18 3.58 -4.76
C ALA A 129 -19.29 3.45 -3.23
N TYR A 130 -18.19 3.68 -2.49
CA TYR A 130 -18.17 3.81 -1.03
C TYR A 130 -18.34 5.26 -0.56
N GLY A 131 -18.78 6.17 -1.44
CA GLY A 131 -19.05 7.57 -1.12
C GLY A 131 -17.82 8.45 -0.98
N ALA A 132 -16.62 7.95 -1.27
CA ALA A 132 -15.41 8.78 -1.29
C ALA A 132 -15.36 9.71 -2.51
N ILE A 133 -14.56 10.75 -2.40
CA ILE A 133 -14.26 11.69 -3.49
C ILE A 133 -12.80 11.46 -3.93
N PRO A 134 -12.54 10.60 -4.94
CA PRO A 134 -11.19 10.39 -5.45
C PRO A 134 -10.66 11.64 -6.14
N THR A 135 -9.56 12.20 -5.64
CA THR A 135 -9.07 13.52 -6.10
C THR A 135 -8.07 13.39 -7.23
N GLY A 136 -7.33 12.28 -7.26
CA GLY A 136 -6.21 12.11 -8.16
C GLY A 136 -4.89 12.70 -7.74
N ALA A 137 -4.86 13.32 -6.57
CA ALA A 137 -3.61 13.74 -6.00
C ALA A 137 -2.74 12.52 -5.69
N ARG A 138 -1.44 12.75 -5.58
CA ARG A 138 -0.48 11.72 -5.16
C ARG A 138 -0.73 11.28 -3.71
N TYR A 139 -1.18 12.20 -2.87
CA TYR A 139 -1.64 11.98 -1.52
C TYR A 139 -2.75 12.99 -1.17
N GLU A 140 -3.59 12.67 -0.19
CA GLU A 140 -4.61 13.55 0.38
C GLU A 140 -4.60 13.44 1.91
N ILE A 141 -4.89 14.55 2.59
CA ILE A 141 -5.18 14.59 4.02
C ILE A 141 -6.58 15.16 4.20
N ASP A 142 -7.47 14.39 4.83
CA ASP A 142 -8.83 14.79 5.18
C ASP A 142 -9.10 14.31 6.61
N ASP A 143 -9.15 15.25 7.57
CA ASP A 143 -9.27 14.95 9.01
C ASP A 143 -8.12 14.03 9.48
N LYS A 144 -8.43 12.88 10.10
CA LYS A 144 -7.42 11.89 10.51
C LYS A 144 -7.06 10.86 9.43
N LEU A 145 -7.59 10.98 8.21
CA LEU A 145 -7.23 10.12 7.09
C LEU A 145 -6.09 10.74 6.28
N VAL A 146 -5.02 9.98 6.10
CA VAL A 146 -3.96 10.28 5.13
C VAL A 146 -3.97 9.19 4.08
N THR A 147 -4.25 9.53 2.84
CA THR A 147 -4.33 8.53 1.77
C THR A 147 -3.30 8.79 0.69
N GLY A 148 -2.75 7.73 0.11
CA GLY A 148 -1.75 7.76 -0.94
C GLY A 148 -2.24 7.08 -2.21
N ALA A 149 -1.78 7.57 -3.35
CA ALA A 149 -2.01 6.92 -4.64
C ALA A 149 -1.27 5.56 -4.75
N GLY A 150 -1.02 5.09 -5.96
CA GLY A 150 -0.40 3.78 -6.18
C GLY A 150 1.05 3.70 -5.70
N VAL A 151 1.37 2.61 -5.00
CA VAL A 151 2.71 2.04 -4.85
C VAL A 151 3.75 3.00 -4.27
N SER A 152 4.49 3.72 -5.12
CA SER A 152 5.55 4.63 -4.70
C SER A 152 5.04 5.85 -3.93
N ALA A 153 3.75 6.17 -4.05
CA ALA A 153 3.12 7.23 -3.27
C ALA A 153 3.19 6.98 -1.75
N SER A 154 3.46 5.75 -1.30
CA SER A 154 3.66 5.41 0.12
C SER A 154 4.74 6.29 0.78
N ILE A 155 5.82 6.60 0.04
CA ILE A 155 6.93 7.43 0.53
C ILE A 155 6.47 8.89 0.73
N ASP A 156 5.84 9.49 -0.28
CA ASP A 156 5.37 10.89 -0.20
C ASP A 156 4.25 11.06 0.83
N THR A 157 3.35 10.08 0.91
CA THR A 157 2.26 10.04 1.88
C THR A 157 2.82 9.99 3.30
N ALA A 158 3.87 9.18 3.53
CA ALA A 158 4.56 9.15 4.81
C ALA A 158 5.32 10.45 5.10
N LEU A 159 5.92 11.11 4.10
CA LEU A 159 6.59 12.41 4.31
C LEU A 159 5.61 13.51 4.72
N VAL A 160 4.43 13.59 4.08
CA VAL A 160 3.42 14.58 4.49
C VAL A 160 2.87 14.29 5.89
N LEU A 161 2.72 13.01 6.25
CA LEU A 161 2.36 12.62 7.62
C LEU A 161 3.47 12.95 8.63
N THR A 162 4.75 12.73 8.30
CA THR A 162 5.88 13.15 9.13
C THR A 162 5.86 14.65 9.40
N LYS A 163 5.53 15.47 8.39
CA LYS A 163 5.36 16.91 8.59
C LYS A 163 4.23 17.24 9.57
N ALA A 164 3.11 16.52 9.51
CA ALA A 164 2.00 16.69 10.44
C ALA A 164 2.34 16.24 11.87
N LEU A 165 3.12 15.17 12.03
CA LEU A 165 3.47 14.59 13.33
C LEU A 165 4.61 15.32 14.03
N ALA A 166 5.66 15.69 13.30
CA ALA A 166 6.93 16.14 13.87
C ALA A 166 7.43 17.47 13.28
N GLY A 167 6.64 18.10 12.41
CA GLY A 167 6.96 19.38 11.79
C GLY A 167 7.82 19.27 10.53
N GLU A 168 7.94 20.41 9.84
CA GLU A 168 8.58 20.49 8.52
C GLU A 168 10.08 20.18 8.56
N GLU A 169 10.77 20.57 9.63
CA GLU A 169 12.21 20.32 9.76
C GLU A 169 12.51 18.81 9.81
N VAL A 170 11.78 18.04 10.63
CA VAL A 170 11.95 16.60 10.75
C VAL A 170 11.65 15.91 9.41
N MET A 171 10.56 16.30 8.74
CA MET A 171 10.24 15.77 7.40
C MET A 171 11.39 15.98 6.40
N ARG A 172 11.96 17.19 6.36
CA ARG A 172 13.08 17.51 5.47
C ARG A 172 14.34 16.71 5.80
N LEU A 173 14.64 16.51 7.09
CA LEU A 173 15.78 15.72 7.53
C LEU A 173 15.61 14.23 7.22
N VAL A 174 14.40 13.68 7.40
CA VAL A 174 14.10 12.30 7.00
C VAL A 174 14.27 12.15 5.49
N GLN A 175 13.68 13.04 4.69
CA GLN A 175 13.82 13.02 3.23
C GLN A 175 15.30 13.06 2.80
N LEU A 176 16.09 13.96 3.39
CA LEU A 176 17.52 14.07 3.13
C LEU A 176 18.28 12.80 3.55
N GLY A 177 17.96 12.24 4.71
CA GLY A 177 18.64 11.06 5.27
C GLY A 177 18.39 9.78 4.48
N ILE A 178 17.28 9.68 3.76
CA ILE A 178 17.00 8.57 2.83
C ILE A 178 17.32 8.91 1.38
N GLU A 179 17.92 10.08 1.12
CA GLU A 179 18.24 10.61 -0.20
C GLU A 179 17.07 10.54 -1.20
N TYR A 180 15.86 10.84 -0.73
CA TYR A 180 14.67 10.74 -1.56
C TYR A 180 14.55 11.95 -2.50
N TYR A 181 15.17 11.79 -3.67
CA TYR A 181 15.19 12.70 -4.81
C TYR A 181 14.87 11.92 -6.09
N PRO A 182 13.61 11.50 -6.30
CA PRO A 182 13.28 10.65 -7.44
C PRO A 182 13.61 11.34 -8.77
N ASP A 183 14.30 10.62 -9.65
CA ASP A 183 14.61 11.03 -11.03
C ASP A 183 14.20 9.90 -11.99
N PRO A 184 12.89 9.71 -12.25
CA PRO A 184 12.42 8.62 -13.09
C PRO A 184 12.92 8.76 -14.54
N PRO A 185 13.40 7.67 -15.19
CA PRO A 185 13.96 7.73 -16.54
C PRO A 185 12.90 7.83 -17.65
N SER A 186 11.62 7.62 -17.33
CA SER A 186 10.52 7.72 -18.30
C SER A 186 10.01 9.16 -18.38
N PRO A 187 9.63 9.66 -19.58
CA PRO A 187 8.93 10.93 -19.70
C PRO A 187 7.48 10.87 -19.17
N ASP A 188 6.92 9.68 -18.96
CA ASP A 188 5.57 9.52 -18.43
C ASP A 188 5.53 9.84 -16.95
N THR A 189 4.96 10.99 -16.60
CA THR A 189 4.91 11.48 -15.21
C THR A 189 3.63 11.11 -14.47
N THR A 190 2.55 10.81 -15.20
CA THR A 190 1.26 10.41 -14.63
C THR A 190 0.46 9.55 -15.60
N ILE A 191 -0.23 8.55 -15.04
CA ILE A 191 -1.15 7.69 -15.79
C ILE A 191 -2.28 8.47 -16.48
N ARG A 192 -2.58 9.69 -16.00
CA ARG A 192 -3.64 10.57 -16.55
C ARG A 192 -3.27 11.20 -17.88
N GLU A 193 -1.98 11.23 -18.22
CA GLU A 193 -1.47 11.84 -19.45
C GLU A 193 -1.13 10.81 -20.53
N VAL A 194 -1.03 9.52 -20.18
CA VAL A 194 -0.81 8.45 -21.17
C VAL A 194 -2.12 8.03 -21.86
N GLY A 195 -2.01 7.53 -23.09
CA GLY A 195 -3.16 7.07 -23.90
C GLY A 195 -3.88 5.86 -23.31
N SER A 196 -5.13 5.63 -23.74
CA SER A 196 -6.00 4.53 -23.27
C SER A 196 -5.33 3.17 -23.40
N ASP A 197 -4.69 2.89 -24.53
CA ASP A 197 -4.06 1.59 -24.81
C ASP A 197 -2.98 1.24 -23.78
N ALA A 198 -2.18 2.24 -23.36
CA ALA A 198 -1.16 2.06 -22.33
C ALA A 198 -1.80 1.76 -20.96
N ARG A 199 -2.91 2.43 -20.63
CA ARG A 199 -3.65 2.18 -19.37
C ARG A 199 -4.26 0.78 -19.36
N GLU A 200 -4.89 0.38 -20.45
CA GLU A 200 -5.48 -0.95 -20.61
C GLU A 200 -4.43 -2.05 -20.48
N LEU A 201 -3.23 -1.84 -21.05
CA LEU A 201 -2.12 -2.78 -20.88
C LEU A 201 -1.63 -2.88 -19.44
N VAL A 202 -1.59 -1.78 -18.68
CA VAL A 202 -1.22 -1.82 -17.27
C VAL A 202 -2.25 -2.61 -16.46
N LEU A 203 -3.55 -2.36 -16.66
CA LEU A 203 -4.62 -3.10 -15.97
C LEU A 203 -4.58 -4.58 -16.34
N ALA A 204 -4.43 -4.90 -17.63
CA ALA A 204 -4.34 -6.29 -18.09
C ALA A 204 -3.12 -7.01 -17.49
N TYR A 205 -2.00 -6.31 -17.29
CA TYR A 205 -0.83 -6.89 -16.60
C TYR A 205 -1.10 -7.16 -15.13
N GLU A 206 -1.73 -6.23 -14.41
CA GLU A 206 -2.10 -6.42 -13.01
C GLU A 206 -3.03 -7.64 -12.85
N ASP A 207 -4.05 -7.76 -13.70
CA ASP A 207 -4.99 -8.89 -13.69
C ASP A 207 -4.35 -10.22 -14.09
N ALA A 208 -3.51 -10.24 -15.13
CA ALA A 208 -2.98 -11.49 -15.70
C ALA A 208 -1.74 -12.02 -14.97
N VAL A 209 -1.02 -11.18 -14.23
CA VAL A 209 0.27 -11.55 -13.61
C VAL A 209 0.21 -11.45 -12.10
N ALA A 210 -0.31 -10.36 -11.53
CA ALA A 210 -0.28 -10.18 -10.08
C ALA A 210 -1.29 -11.07 -9.35
N ILE A 211 -2.50 -11.23 -9.89
CA ILE A 211 -3.56 -12.02 -9.26
C ILE A 211 -3.26 -13.54 -9.28
N PRO A 212 -2.83 -14.17 -10.39
CA PRO A 212 -2.56 -15.61 -10.40
C PRO A 212 -1.39 -16.03 -9.50
N LEU A 213 -0.43 -15.14 -9.27
CA LEU A 213 0.65 -15.38 -8.29
C LEU A 213 0.12 -15.56 -6.87
N LEU A 214 -1.11 -15.13 -6.57
CA LEU A 214 -1.75 -15.40 -5.29
C LEU A 214 -2.22 -16.85 -5.13
N THR A 215 -2.57 -17.52 -6.21
CA THR A 215 -3.11 -18.88 -6.17
C THR A 215 -2.07 -19.95 -6.44
N GLU A 216 -1.00 -19.61 -7.16
CA GLU A 216 0.08 -20.54 -7.51
C GLU A 216 1.44 -19.97 -7.10
N PRO A 217 2.33 -20.75 -6.44
CA PRO A 217 3.67 -20.29 -6.15
C PRO A 217 4.40 -20.00 -7.47
N PRO A 218 5.24 -18.95 -7.54
CA PRO A 218 5.92 -18.58 -8.77
C PRO A 218 6.72 -19.77 -9.29
N ALA A 219 6.49 -20.11 -10.56
CA ALA A 219 7.02 -21.30 -11.22
C ALA A 219 8.54 -21.21 -11.48
N TRP A 220 9.36 -21.10 -10.44
CA TRP A 220 10.81 -21.22 -10.56
C TRP A 220 11.25 -22.64 -10.93
N HIS A 221 10.34 -23.63 -10.90
CA HIS A 221 10.53 -24.91 -11.61
C HIS A 221 10.57 -24.74 -13.15
N THR A 222 9.89 -23.74 -13.71
CA THR A 222 9.78 -23.54 -15.17
C THR A 222 10.87 -22.62 -15.73
N TYR A 223 11.48 -21.76 -14.91
CA TYR A 223 12.56 -20.87 -15.36
C TYR A 223 13.87 -21.60 -15.73
N LEU A 224 14.08 -22.81 -15.22
CA LEU A 224 15.20 -23.67 -15.63
C LEU A 224 14.99 -24.29 -17.02
N GLU A 225 13.75 -24.46 -17.48
CA GLU A 225 13.45 -25.03 -18.79
C GLU A 225 13.50 -23.96 -19.91
N VAL A 226 13.21 -22.69 -19.62
CA VAL A 226 13.36 -21.62 -20.64
C VAL A 226 14.83 -21.33 -20.97
N ARG A 227 15.78 -21.57 -20.05
CA ARG A 227 17.21 -21.59 -20.38
C ARG A 227 17.62 -22.76 -21.29
N ALA A 228 16.78 -23.79 -21.43
CA ALA A 228 16.99 -24.88 -22.37
C ALA A 228 16.46 -24.57 -23.79
N LEU A 229 15.80 -23.41 -24.01
CA LEU A 229 15.25 -23.00 -25.32
C LEU A 229 16.05 -21.91 -26.05
N GLY A 230 17.34 -21.79 -25.77
CA GLY A 230 18.32 -21.36 -26.78
C GLY A 230 18.21 -19.93 -27.32
N VAL A 231 18.16 -18.91 -26.45
CA VAL A 231 18.60 -17.56 -26.86
C VAL A 231 20.08 -17.42 -26.51
N GLY A 232 20.91 -17.72 -27.50
CA GLY A 232 22.35 -17.61 -27.43
C GLY A 232 22.80 -16.17 -27.15
N ARG A 233 23.84 -16.07 -26.33
CA ARG A 233 24.75 -14.92 -26.34
C ARG A 233 25.28 -14.72 -27.76
N THR A 234 25.17 -13.52 -28.28
CA THR A 234 26.03 -13.04 -29.37
C THR A 234 26.48 -11.63 -29.04
N GLY A 235 27.81 -11.46 -28.95
CA GLY A 235 28.51 -10.16 -29.01
C GLY A 235 28.67 -9.46 -27.67
#